data_AF-A0A357M5K1-F1
#
_entry.id   AF-A0A357M5K1-F1
#
_cell.length_a   1.000
_cell.length_b   1.000
_cell.length_c   1.000
_cell.angle_alpha   90.00
_cell.angle_beta   90.00
_cell.angle_gamma   90.00
#
_symmetry.space_group_name_H-M   'P 1'
#
loop_
_entity.id
_entity.type
_entity.pdbx_description
1 polymer ?
#
loop_
_entity_poly.entity_id
_entity_poly.type
_entity_poly.pdbx_seq_one_letter_code
_entity_poly.pdbx_strand_id
1 'polypeptide(L)' 'MSMSFNQYMRDSIQPMRDDLTSIGFQELMTPEEVEATLPTAKGTALVVVNSVCGCAAGQCRPGVAQALQNEIAPE' A
#
# COMPACT_ATOMS: atom_id res chain seq x y z
N MET A 1 -24.22 5.20 15.21
CA MET A 1 -24.09 4.55 13.88
C MET A 1 -22.75 4.85 13.21
N SER A 2 -22.29 6.10 13.11
CA SER A 2 -21.01 6.45 12.43
C SER A 2 -19.76 5.75 13.00
N MET A 3 -19.57 5.68 14.32
CA MET A 3 -18.38 5.05 14.91
C MET A 3 -18.26 3.55 14.64
N SER A 4 -19.38 2.81 14.66
CA SER A 4 -19.39 1.37 14.38
C SER A 4 -19.08 1.08 12.91
N PHE A 5 -19.56 1.91 11.99
CA PHE A 5 -19.23 1.78 10.57
C PHE A 5 -17.74 2.03 10.31
N ASN A 6 -17.17 3.08 10.90
CA ASN A 6 -15.74 3.38 10.72
C ASN A 6 -14.85 2.26 11.26
N GLN A 7 -15.19 1.68 12.42
CA GLN A 7 -14.45 0.53 12.95
C GLN A 7 -14.58 -0.69 12.04
N TYR A 8 -15.80 -1.03 11.61
CA TYR A 8 -16.03 -2.13 10.67
C TYR A 8 -15.22 -1.97 9.37
N MET A 9 -15.19 -0.76 8.82
CA MET A 9 -14.42 -0.49 7.61
C MET A 9 -12.92 -0.59 7.84
N ARG A 10 -12.40 -0.11 8.99
CA ARG A 10 -10.98 -0.26 9.35
C ARG A 10 -10.59 -1.74 9.42
N ASP A 11 -11.38 -2.54 10.13
CA ASP A 11 -11.15 -3.98 10.26
C ASP A 11 -11.24 -4.68 8.90
N SER A 12 -12.19 -4.28 8.05
CA SER A 12 -12.40 -4.87 6.73
C SER A 12 -11.25 -4.60 5.74
N ILE A 13 -10.60 -3.44 5.82
CA ILE A 13 -9.49 -3.08 4.92
C ILE A 13 -8.12 -3.51 5.44
N GLN A 14 -8.00 -3.90 6.71
CA GLN A 14 -6.71 -4.28 7.30
C GLN A 14 -6.00 -5.38 6.49
N PRO A 15 -6.65 -6.48 6.06
CA PRO A 15 -5.99 -7.49 5.24
C PRO A 15 -5.45 -6.93 3.90
N MET A 16 -6.14 -5.95 3.32
CA MET A 16 -5.73 -5.33 2.05
C MET A 16 -4.50 -4.45 2.20
N ARG A 17 -4.28 -3.89 3.41
CA ARG A 17 -3.08 -3.16 3.80
C ARG A 17 -1.94 -4.13 4.07
N ASP A 18 -2.23 -5.18 4.84
CA ASP A 18 -1.28 -6.23 5.20
C ASP A 18 -0.68 -6.93 3.96
N ASP A 19 -1.47 -7.12 2.90
CA ASP A 19 -1.01 -7.64 1.60
C ASP A 19 0.20 -6.87 1.03
N LEU A 20 0.32 -5.57 1.33
CA LEU A 20 1.42 -4.71 0.85
C LEU A 20 2.50 -4.51 1.92
N THR A 21 2.13 -4.30 3.19
CA THR A 21 3.12 -4.08 4.25
C THR A 21 3.94 -5.33 4.54
N SER A 22 3.35 -6.53 4.40
CA SER A 22 4.06 -7.80 4.56
C SER A 22 5.16 -8.04 3.52
N ILE A 23 5.10 -7.36 2.37
CA ILE A 23 6.11 -7.42 1.30
C ILE A 23 7.01 -6.17 1.27
N GLY A 24 7.01 -5.36 2.33
CA GLY A 24 7.96 -4.27 2.53
C GLY A 24 7.47 -2.87 2.15
N PHE A 25 6.21 -2.69 1.74
CA PHE A 25 5.68 -1.34 1.53
C PHE A 25 5.51 -0.60 2.86
N GLN A 26 5.92 0.67 2.88
CA GLN A 26 5.57 1.62 3.92
C GLN A 26 4.20 2.25 3.63
N GLU A 27 3.30 2.23 4.61
CA GLU A 27 2.04 2.98 4.51
C GLU A 27 2.23 4.45 4.84
N LEU A 28 1.69 5.32 3.99
CA LEU A 28 1.60 6.76 4.20
C LEU A 28 0.12 7.12 4.25
N MET A 29 -0.37 7.43 5.43
CA MET A 29 -1.80 7.60 5.75
C MET A 29 -2.23 9.07 5.82
N THR A 30 -1.28 10.00 5.89
CA THR A 30 -1.56 11.44 5.93
C THR A 30 -0.78 12.22 4.88
N PRO A 31 -1.25 13.42 4.47
CA PRO A 31 -0.51 14.29 3.56
C PRO A 31 0.90 14.62 4.08
N GLU A 32 1.05 14.83 5.37
CA GLU A 32 2.33 15.18 6.01
C GLU A 32 3.34 14.04 5.90
N GLU A 33 2.90 12.79 6.09
CA GLU A 33 3.75 11.61 5.91
C GLU A 33 4.22 11.47 4.46
N VAL A 34 3.35 11.80 3.50
CA VAL A 34 3.68 11.80 2.06
C VAL A 34 4.70 12.88 1.73
N GLU A 35 4.48 14.11 2.19
CA GLU A 35 5.38 15.25 1.96
C GLU A 35 6.74 15.10 2.65
N ALA A 36 6.80 14.40 3.78
CA ALA A 36 8.07 14.10 4.44
C ALA A 36 8.87 13.02 3.70
N THR A 37 8.18 12.03 3.11
CA THR A 37 8.82 10.81 2.58
C THR A 37 9.16 10.91 1.10
N LEU A 38 8.20 11.27 0.23
CA LEU A 38 8.41 11.20 -1.23
C LEU A 38 9.45 12.19 -1.76
N PRO A 39 9.49 13.47 -1.34
CA PRO A 39 10.47 14.43 -1.85
C PRO A 39 11.91 14.12 -1.43
N THR A 40 12.09 13.37 -0.34
CA THR A 40 13.40 13.03 0.21
C THR A 40 13.87 11.63 -0.21
N ALA A 41 13.02 10.87 -0.91
CA ALA A 41 13.37 9.57 -1.46
C ALA A 41 14.54 9.68 -2.44
N LYS A 42 15.49 8.75 -2.32
CA LYS A 42 16.66 8.64 -3.22
C LYS A 42 16.45 7.44 -4.15
N GLY A 43 17.04 7.51 -5.34
CA GLY A 43 16.90 6.46 -6.34
C GLY A 43 15.49 6.38 -6.91
N THR A 44 14.95 5.16 -6.99
CA THR A 44 13.63 4.89 -7.58
C THR A 44 12.66 4.38 -6.54
N ALA A 45 11.52 5.05 -6.39
CA ALA A 45 10.44 4.64 -5.49
C ALA A 45 9.29 3.99 -6.28
N LEU A 46 8.79 2.85 -5.80
CA LEU A 46 7.54 2.26 -6.27
C LEU A 46 6.40 2.65 -5.35
N VAL A 47 5.46 3.43 -5.87
CA VAL A 47 4.29 3.91 -5.13
C VAL A 47 3.05 3.15 -5.58
N VAL A 48 2.38 2.48 -4.64
CA VAL A 48 1.14 1.73 -4.90
C VAL A 48 -0.05 2.49 -4.33
N VAL A 49 -0.90 3.01 -5.21
CA VAL A 49 -2.21 3.56 -4.84
C VAL A 49 -3.18 2.39 -4.63
N ASN A 50 -3.24 1.87 -3.41
CA ASN A 50 -4.08 0.73 -3.09
C ASN A 50 -5.58 1.08 -3.11
N SER A 51 -6.44 0.07 -3.30
CA SER A 51 -7.89 0.24 -3.26
C SER A 51 -8.61 -1.04 -2.83
N VAL A 52 -9.91 -0.90 -2.53
CA VAL A 52 -10.79 -2.02 -2.17
C VAL A 52 -11.35 -2.78 -3.39
N CYS A 53 -11.03 -2.32 -4.61
CA CYS A 53 -11.56 -2.89 -5.85
C CYS A 53 -11.00 -4.30 -6.10
N GLY A 54 -11.80 -5.16 -6.75
CA GLY A 54 -11.38 -6.52 -7.09
C GLY A 54 -10.14 -6.61 -7.98
N CYS A 55 -9.90 -5.60 -8.84
CA CYS A 55 -8.67 -5.54 -9.63
C CYS A 55 -7.42 -5.29 -8.78
N ALA A 56 -7.54 -4.56 -7.65
CA ALA A 56 -6.43 -4.38 -6.74
C ALA A 56 -6.06 -5.72 -6.08
N ALA A 57 -7.06 -6.48 -5.66
CA ALA A 57 -6.88 -7.79 -5.06
C ALA A 57 -6.34 -8.84 -6.04
N GLY A 58 -6.92 -8.93 -7.24
CA GLY A 58 -6.59 -9.99 -8.19
C GLY A 58 -5.40 -9.69 -9.10
N GLN A 59 -4.98 -8.43 -9.22
CA GLN A 59 -3.97 -8.01 -10.20
C GLN A 59 -2.90 -7.12 -9.57
N CYS A 60 -3.27 -5.98 -8.97
CA CYS A 60 -2.29 -5.00 -8.51
C CYS A 60 -1.39 -5.54 -7.38
N ARG A 61 -1.97 -5.97 -6.24
CA ARG A 61 -1.20 -6.45 -5.09
C ARG A 61 -0.37 -7.71 -5.42
N PRO A 62 -0.93 -8.73 -6.10
CA PRO A 62 -0.13 -9.87 -6.55
C PRO A 62 0.96 -9.48 -7.57
N GLY A 63 0.65 -8.55 -8.48
CA GLY A 63 1.57 -8.09 -9.52
C GLY A 63 2.77 -7.36 -8.94
N VAL A 64 2.58 -6.47 -7.96
CA VAL A 64 3.69 -5.79 -7.30
C VAL A 64 4.50 -6.76 -6.44
N ALA A 65 3.85 -7.72 -5.76
CA ALA A 65 4.55 -8.76 -5.01
C ALA A 65 5.46 -9.61 -5.89
N GLN A 66 5.03 -9.93 -7.11
CA GLN A 66 5.87 -10.62 -8.09
C GLN A 66 6.96 -9.69 -8.66
N ALA A 67 6.65 -8.43 -8.92
CA ALA A 67 7.60 -7.47 -9.47
C ALA A 67 8.81 -7.25 -8.55
N LEU A 68 8.60 -7.25 -7.22
CA LEU A 68 9.66 -7.12 -6.22
C LEU A 68 10.61 -8.33 -6.13
N GLN A 69 10.30 -9.44 -6.80
CA GLN A 69 11.16 -10.63 -6.85
C GLN A 69 12.19 -10.58 -7.99
N ASN A 70 12.17 -9.54 -8.83
CA ASN A 70 13.13 -9.37 -9.92
C ASN A 70 14.50 -8.92 -9.40
N GLU A 71 15.55 -9.21 -10.18
CA GLU A 71 16.93 -8.78 -9.86
C GLU A 71 17.09 -7.26 -9.77
N ILE A 72 16.34 -6.52 -10.61
CA ILE A 72 16.27 -5.07 -10.59
C ILE A 72 14.94 -4.70 -9.95
N ALA A 73 15.02 -4.16 -8.73
CA ALA A 73 13.87 -3.69 -7.97
C ALA A 73 14.08 -2.24 -7.51
N PRO A 74 13.00 -1.50 -7.25
CA PRO A 74 13.06 -0.21 -6.55
C PRO A 74 13.79 -0.34 -5.21
N GLU A 75 14.48 0.73 -4.80
CA GLU A 75 15.26 0.80 -3.57
C GLU A 75 14.39 1.02 -2.33
#